data_AF-A0A1A3NH96-F1
#
_entry.id   AF-A0A1A3NH96-F1
#
_cell.length_a   1.000
_cell.length_b   1.000
_cell.length_c   1.000
_cell.angle_alpha   90.00
_cell.angle_beta   90.00
_cell.angle_gamma   90.00
#
_symmetry.space_group_name_H-M   'P 1'
#
loop_
_entity.id
_entity.type
_entity.pdbx_description
1 polymer ?
#
loop_
_entity_poly.entity_id
_entity_poly.type
_entity_poly.pdbx_seq_one_letter_code
_entity_poly.pdbx_strand_id
1 'polypeptide(L)'
;MPQPDGPQPEVSQPEGPVGPRTSRNRASAVVMLALAACGVLVGALWAWIAPPVHAVVAISRKGERVHEYLGSESQNFFVAPFVLLGLLGVLAVVAAVAAWQWRDHRGPEMVGALTVGLIGAAAAAAGVGALLVRLRYGALDFDTVQLSGGDHQLTYVRQAPPVFFGHLPLQILATLLSPTAAASLVYALCATGTVRDDLGAYPPVNRPAAVLPSVPPTPVPDQH
;
A
#
# COMPACT_ATOMS: atom_id res chain seq x y z
N MET A 1 57.36 -49.36 14.19
CA MET A 1 56.03 -49.84 13.77
C MET A 1 55.14 -48.61 13.63
N PRO A 2 54.70 -48.25 12.41
CA PRO A 2 53.77 -47.14 12.19
C PRO A 2 52.35 -47.58 12.60
N GLN A 3 51.64 -46.71 13.30
CA GLN A 3 50.24 -46.91 13.69
C GLN A 3 49.34 -46.76 12.45
N PRO A 4 48.40 -47.68 12.18
CA PRO A 4 47.52 -47.54 11.04
C PRO A 4 46.55 -46.40 11.27
N ASP A 5 46.51 -45.44 10.34
CA ASP A 5 45.52 -44.37 10.29
C ASP A 5 44.13 -45.00 10.15
N GLY A 6 43.40 -45.10 11.25
CA GLY A 6 41.99 -45.47 11.22
C GLY A 6 41.21 -44.46 10.37
N PRO A 7 40.11 -44.87 9.71
CA PRO A 7 39.31 -43.96 8.92
C PRO A 7 38.87 -42.78 9.79
N GLN A 8 39.36 -41.58 9.45
CA GLN A 8 38.91 -40.33 10.06
C GLN A 8 37.39 -40.29 9.91
N PRO A 9 36.62 -39.99 10.96
CA PRO A 9 35.18 -39.80 10.82
C PRO A 9 34.97 -38.71 9.78
N GLU A 10 34.33 -39.07 8.67
CA GLU A 10 33.92 -38.14 7.63
C GLU A 10 33.04 -37.11 8.32
N VAL A 11 33.60 -35.92 8.56
CA VAL A 11 32.86 -34.81 9.15
C VAL A 11 31.84 -34.42 8.10
N SER A 12 30.63 -34.98 8.22
CA SER A 12 29.47 -34.60 7.42
C SER A 12 29.38 -33.09 7.48
N GLN A 13 29.76 -32.42 6.38
CA GLN A 13 29.60 -30.97 6.32
C GLN A 13 28.12 -30.69 6.57
N PRO A 14 27.78 -29.85 7.55
CA PRO A 14 26.39 -29.56 7.83
C PRO A 14 25.76 -29.06 6.52
N GLU A 15 24.69 -29.72 6.07
CA GLU A 15 23.91 -29.29 4.91
C GLU A 15 23.66 -27.79 5.07
N GLY A 16 24.16 -27.00 4.12
CA GLY A 16 23.99 -25.55 4.15
C GLY A 16 22.50 -25.20 4.26
N PRO A 17 22.13 -24.08 4.91
CA PRO A 17 20.74 -23.69 5.05
C PRO A 17 20.01 -23.76 3.70
N VAL A 18 18.83 -24.40 3.67
CA VAL A 18 18.01 -24.47 2.46
C VAL A 18 17.55 -23.07 2.09
N GLY A 19 17.81 -22.63 0.86
CA GLY A 19 17.51 -21.27 0.42
C GLY A 19 16.03 -20.97 0.17
N PRO A 20 15.67 -19.67 0.05
CA PRO A 20 14.31 -19.24 -0.19
C PRO A 20 13.73 -19.88 -1.45
N ARG A 21 12.47 -20.33 -1.37
CA ARG A 21 11.75 -20.94 -2.50
C ARG A 21 11.45 -19.95 -3.63
N THR A 22 11.49 -18.65 -3.33
CA THR A 22 11.25 -17.55 -4.28
C THR A 22 12.46 -16.65 -4.37
N SER A 23 12.88 -16.32 -5.59
CA SER A 23 13.94 -15.33 -5.81
C SER A 23 13.46 -13.93 -5.42
N ARG A 24 14.41 -13.04 -5.09
CA ARG A 24 14.13 -11.66 -4.68
C ARG A 24 13.36 -10.87 -5.74
N ASN A 25 13.82 -10.91 -7.00
CA ASN A 25 13.14 -10.26 -8.12
C ASN A 25 11.69 -10.75 -8.29
N ARG A 26 11.46 -12.06 -8.12
CA ARG A 26 10.11 -12.63 -8.22
C ARG A 26 9.24 -12.18 -7.06
N ALA A 27 9.76 -12.13 -5.84
CA ALA A 27 9.03 -11.63 -4.68
C ALA A 27 8.64 -10.15 -4.88
N SER A 28 9.59 -9.30 -5.29
CA SER A 28 9.36 -7.88 -5.61
C SER A 28 8.27 -7.72 -6.69
N ALA A 29 8.35 -8.49 -7.78
CA ALA A 29 7.35 -8.46 -8.83
C ALA A 29 5.96 -8.91 -8.35
N VAL A 30 5.89 -9.97 -7.54
CA VAL A 30 4.63 -10.47 -6.96
C VAL A 30 3.98 -9.39 -6.09
N VAL A 31 4.75 -8.72 -5.24
CA VAL A 31 4.23 -7.64 -4.37
C VAL A 31 3.70 -6.48 -5.21
N MET A 32 4.45 -6.01 -6.20
CA MET A 32 4.01 -4.92 -7.07
C MET A 32 2.73 -5.27 -7.83
N LEU A 33 2.66 -6.47 -8.43
CA LEU A 33 1.50 -6.93 -9.20
C LEU A 33 0.27 -7.15 -8.31
N ALA A 34 0.45 -7.77 -7.14
CA ALA A 34 -0.63 -7.98 -6.19
C ALA A 34 -1.19 -6.64 -5.70
N LEU A 35 -0.34 -5.67 -5.39
CA LEU A 35 -0.78 -4.33 -4.99
C LEU A 35 -1.50 -3.60 -6.11
N ALA A 36 -1.01 -3.67 -7.35
CA ALA A 36 -1.71 -3.10 -8.49
C ALA A 36 -3.12 -3.71 -8.66
N ALA A 37 -3.24 -5.04 -8.55
CA ALA A 37 -4.54 -5.73 -8.59
C ALA A 37 -5.46 -5.33 -7.43
N CYS A 38 -4.94 -5.21 -6.21
CA CYS A 38 -5.68 -4.68 -5.07
C CYS A 38 -6.13 -3.23 -5.31
N GLY A 39 -5.30 -2.41 -5.96
CA GLY A 39 -5.64 -1.04 -6.35
C GLY A 39 -6.86 -1.00 -7.27
N VAL A 40 -6.93 -1.88 -8.28
CA VAL A 40 -8.11 -2.01 -9.15
C VAL A 40 -9.36 -2.31 -8.33
N LEU A 41 -9.29 -3.26 -7.40
CA LEU A 41 -10.41 -3.62 -6.53
C LEU A 41 -10.83 -2.46 -5.62
N VAL A 42 -9.86 -1.72 -5.06
CA VAL A 42 -10.11 -0.52 -4.24
C VAL A 42 -10.80 0.55 -5.07
N GLY A 43 -10.36 0.81 -6.30
CA GLY A 43 -11.00 1.77 -7.20
C GLY A 43 -12.44 1.40 -7.56
N ALA A 44 -12.69 0.10 -7.80
CA ALA A 44 -14.03 -0.41 -8.07
C ALA A 44 -14.95 -0.29 -6.84
N LEU A 45 -14.46 -0.68 -5.66
CA LEU A 45 -15.18 -0.53 -4.40
C LEU A 45 -15.48 0.94 -4.14
N TRP A 46 -14.50 1.81 -4.31
CA TRP A 46 -14.68 3.26 -4.16
C TRP A 46 -15.75 3.79 -5.10
N ALA A 47 -15.71 3.45 -6.40
CA ALA A 47 -16.73 3.92 -7.36
C ALA A 47 -18.15 3.45 -7.02
N TRP A 48 -18.27 2.34 -6.29
CA TRP A 48 -19.56 1.83 -5.82
C TRP A 48 -20.09 2.60 -4.61
N ILE A 49 -19.23 2.86 -3.61
CA ILE A 49 -19.61 3.48 -2.34
C ILE A 49 -19.48 5.01 -2.30
N ALA A 50 -18.74 5.61 -3.23
CA ALA A 50 -18.45 7.03 -3.22
C ALA A 50 -19.76 7.83 -3.31
N PRO A 51 -19.97 8.79 -2.40
CA PRO A 51 -21.19 9.57 -2.37
C PRO A 51 -21.28 10.42 -3.64
N PRO A 52 -22.38 10.33 -4.41
CA PRO A 52 -22.61 11.18 -5.58
C PRO A 52 -22.69 12.65 -5.15
N VAL A 53 -22.22 13.56 -5.99
CA VAL A 53 -22.43 15.00 -5.80
C VAL A 53 -23.69 15.39 -6.57
N HIS A 54 -24.71 15.93 -5.90
CA HIS A 54 -25.81 16.60 -6.58
C HIS A 54 -25.54 18.11 -6.55
N ALA A 55 -25.63 18.74 -7.70
CA ALA A 55 -25.52 20.18 -7.89
C ALA A 55 -26.85 20.69 -8.44
N VAL A 56 -27.29 21.88 -8.05
CA VAL A 56 -28.47 22.51 -8.63
C VAL A 56 -28.00 23.62 -9.55
N VAL A 57 -28.34 23.51 -10.84
CA VAL A 57 -28.18 24.61 -11.77
C VAL A 57 -29.48 25.42 -11.72
N ALA A 58 -29.41 26.63 -11.15
CA ALA A 58 -30.49 27.59 -11.14
C ALA A 58 -30.18 28.73 -12.13
N ILE A 59 -31.20 29.27 -12.77
CA ILE A 59 -31.06 30.47 -13.61
C ILE A 59 -31.49 31.69 -12.81
N SER A 60 -30.61 32.68 -12.72
CA SER A 60 -30.89 33.97 -12.07
C SER A 60 -31.95 34.75 -12.84
N ARG A 61 -32.67 35.64 -12.14
CA ARG A 61 -33.68 36.57 -12.72
C ARG A 61 -33.14 37.45 -13.86
N LYS A 62 -31.81 37.53 -14.07
CA LYS A 62 -31.14 38.25 -15.16
C LYS A 62 -30.69 37.36 -16.33
N GLY A 63 -31.00 36.06 -16.32
CA GLY A 63 -30.57 35.11 -17.35
C GLY A 63 -29.14 34.58 -17.18
N GLU A 64 -28.46 34.89 -16.07
CA GLU A 64 -27.17 34.28 -15.72
C GLU A 64 -27.36 32.91 -15.07
N ARG A 65 -26.61 31.91 -15.53
CA ARG A 65 -26.58 30.57 -14.92
C ARG A 65 -25.78 30.63 -13.61
N VAL A 66 -26.45 30.63 -12.47
CA VAL A 66 -25.81 30.66 -11.15
C VAL A 66 -25.81 29.22 -10.61
N HIS A 67 -24.60 28.67 -10.43
CA HIS A 67 -24.41 27.36 -9.82
C HIS A 67 -24.39 27.55 -8.30
N GLU A 68 -25.38 27.00 -7.60
CA GLU A 68 -25.40 27.02 -6.13
C GLU A 68 -25.49 25.59 -5.62
N TYR A 69 -24.43 25.14 -4.95
CA TYR A 69 -24.40 23.83 -4.28
C TYR A 69 -25.33 23.89 -3.08
N LEU A 70 -26.26 22.94 -2.95
CA LEU A 70 -27.17 22.88 -1.81
C LEU A 70 -26.38 22.55 -0.52
N GLY A 71 -26.14 23.56 0.31
CA GLY A 71 -25.68 23.41 1.69
C GLY A 71 -24.48 22.46 1.88
N SER A 72 -24.72 21.33 2.55
CA SER A 72 -23.70 20.34 2.92
C SER A 72 -23.23 19.42 1.78
N GLU A 73 -23.86 19.43 0.61
CA GLU A 73 -23.44 18.57 -0.52
C GLU A 73 -22.06 18.95 -1.07
N SER A 74 -21.62 20.19 -0.84
CA SER A 74 -20.24 20.62 -1.13
C SER A 74 -19.19 19.82 -0.35
N GLN A 75 -19.54 19.24 0.80
CA GLN A 75 -18.61 18.41 1.58
C GLN A 75 -18.30 17.08 0.88
N ASN A 76 -19.17 16.59 -0.02
CA ASN A 76 -18.93 15.35 -0.74
C ASN A 76 -17.71 15.43 -1.67
N PHE A 77 -17.33 16.64 -2.11
CA PHE A 77 -16.07 16.87 -2.84
C PHE A 77 -14.83 16.54 -2.00
N PHE A 78 -14.92 16.64 -0.67
CA PHE A 78 -13.85 16.25 0.24
C PHE A 78 -14.02 14.81 0.73
N VAL A 79 -15.24 14.39 1.05
CA VAL A 79 -15.51 13.03 1.57
C VAL A 79 -15.10 11.98 0.55
N ALA A 80 -15.45 12.14 -0.74
CA ALA A 80 -15.13 11.15 -1.76
C ALA A 80 -13.61 10.84 -1.88
N PRO A 81 -12.71 11.83 -2.03
CA PRO A 81 -11.27 11.55 -2.06
C PRO A 81 -10.73 11.05 -0.70
N PHE A 82 -11.31 11.48 0.43
CA PHE A 82 -10.95 10.93 1.74
C PHE A 82 -11.29 9.44 1.89
N VAL A 83 -12.43 8.99 1.37
CA VAL A 83 -12.80 7.56 1.39
C VAL A 83 -11.78 6.75 0.57
N LEU A 84 -11.39 7.22 -0.61
CA LEU A 84 -10.34 6.57 -1.41
C LEU A 84 -9.02 6.51 -0.64
N LEU A 85 -8.61 7.64 -0.06
CA LEU A 85 -7.37 7.75 0.71
C LEU A 85 -7.38 6.81 1.92
N GLY A 86 -8.51 6.72 2.63
CA GLY A 86 -8.70 5.80 3.75
C GLY A 86 -8.57 4.34 3.35
N LEU A 87 -9.21 3.93 2.24
CA LEU A 87 -9.09 2.57 1.70
C LEU A 87 -7.64 2.25 1.31
N LEU A 88 -6.94 3.18 0.65
CA LEU A 88 -5.52 3.04 0.32
C LEU A 88 -4.63 2.99 1.56
N GLY A 89 -4.98 3.73 2.63
CA GLY A 89 -4.31 3.67 3.93
C GLY A 89 -4.42 2.29 4.57
N VAL A 90 -5.62 1.68 4.56
CA VAL A 90 -5.83 0.30 5.04
C VAL A 90 -4.99 -0.68 4.23
N LEU A 91 -5.02 -0.57 2.90
CA LEU A 91 -4.21 -1.40 2.01
C LEU A 91 -2.70 -1.25 2.32
N ALA A 92 -2.22 -0.03 2.52
CA ALA A 92 -0.84 0.26 2.86
C ALA A 92 -0.39 -0.40 4.17
N VAL A 93 -1.21 -0.32 5.22
CA VAL A 93 -0.92 -0.96 6.52
C VAL A 93 -0.88 -2.48 6.36
N VAL A 94 -1.90 -3.08 5.75
CA VAL A 94 -1.97 -4.54 5.55
C VAL A 94 -0.81 -5.04 4.70
N ALA A 95 -0.48 -4.34 3.62
CA ALA A 95 0.62 -4.69 2.73
C ALA A 95 1.99 -4.61 3.44
N ALA A 96 2.23 -3.54 4.20
CA ALA A 96 3.47 -3.38 4.97
C ALA A 96 3.63 -4.50 6.00
N VAL A 97 2.56 -4.85 6.73
CA VAL A 97 2.58 -5.95 7.70
C VAL A 97 2.78 -7.29 6.99
N ALA A 98 2.07 -7.56 5.89
CA ALA A 98 2.19 -8.80 5.14
C ALA A 98 3.60 -8.99 4.57
N ALA A 99 4.18 -7.94 3.97
CA ALA A 99 5.55 -7.94 3.51
C ALA A 99 6.54 -8.14 4.66
N TRP A 100 6.29 -7.53 5.83
CA TRP A 100 7.11 -7.76 7.02
C TRP A 100 7.04 -9.20 7.53
N GLN A 101 5.88 -9.88 7.42
CA GLN A 101 5.75 -11.29 7.79
C GLN A 101 6.53 -12.21 6.84
N TRP A 102 6.86 -11.76 5.61
CA TRP A 102 7.65 -12.52 4.66
C TRP A 102 9.15 -12.46 4.98
N ARG A 103 9.54 -13.21 6.03
CA ARG A 103 10.88 -13.14 6.65
C ARG A 103 12.03 -13.29 5.66
N ASP A 104 11.92 -14.24 4.73
CA ASP A 104 12.96 -14.55 3.73
C ASP A 104 13.30 -13.37 2.80
N HIS A 105 12.40 -12.39 2.68
CA HIS A 105 12.50 -11.28 1.73
C HIS A 105 12.44 -9.90 2.41
N ARG A 106 12.68 -9.83 3.72
CA ARG A 106 12.81 -8.56 4.43
C ARG A 106 13.97 -7.71 3.88
N GLY A 107 14.00 -6.45 4.27
CA GLY A 107 15.09 -5.53 3.95
C GLY A 107 14.69 -4.37 3.02
N PRO A 108 15.67 -3.57 2.57
CA PRO A 108 15.42 -2.32 1.83
C PRO A 108 14.82 -2.55 0.43
N GLU A 109 15.12 -3.68 -0.20
CA GLU A 109 14.56 -4.01 -1.52
C GLU A 109 13.03 -4.16 -1.45
N MET A 110 12.52 -4.82 -0.42
CA MET A 110 11.07 -4.97 -0.20
C MET A 110 10.39 -3.64 0.06
N VAL A 111 11.06 -2.70 0.74
CA VAL A 111 10.55 -1.33 0.92
C VAL A 111 10.43 -0.62 -0.43
N GLY A 112 11.41 -0.80 -1.32
CA GLY A 112 11.34 -0.32 -2.70
C GLY A 112 10.16 -0.93 -3.46
N ALA A 113 9.96 -2.25 -3.34
CA ALA A 113 8.84 -2.95 -3.97
C ALA A 113 7.47 -2.49 -3.45
N LEU A 114 7.33 -2.31 -2.13
CA LEU A 114 6.13 -1.75 -1.51
C LEU A 114 5.86 -0.32 -1.99
N THR A 115 6.89 0.51 -2.08
CA THR A 115 6.75 1.91 -2.51
C THR A 115 6.23 1.98 -3.94
N VAL A 116 6.89 1.29 -4.87
CA VAL A 116 6.47 1.26 -6.29
C VAL A 116 5.09 0.62 -6.43
N GLY A 117 4.85 -0.49 -5.72
CA GLY A 117 3.58 -1.21 -5.74
C GLY A 117 2.40 -0.37 -5.24
N LEU A 118 2.59 0.40 -4.16
CA LEU A 118 1.54 1.26 -3.59
C LEU A 118 1.28 2.51 -4.45
N ILE A 119 2.30 3.09 -5.09
CA ILE A 119 2.09 4.13 -6.10
C ILE A 119 1.26 3.56 -7.26
N GLY A 120 1.63 2.37 -7.75
CA GLY A 120 0.89 1.67 -8.78
C GLY A 120 -0.56 1.36 -8.38
N ALA A 121 -0.77 0.90 -7.14
CA ALA A 121 -2.09 0.64 -6.58
C ALA A 121 -2.94 1.91 -6.49
N ALA A 122 -2.36 3.02 -6.02
CA ALA A 122 -3.05 4.30 -5.93
C ALA A 122 -3.42 4.83 -7.32
N ALA A 123 -2.52 4.73 -8.30
CA ALA A 123 -2.78 5.12 -9.68
C ALA A 123 -3.87 4.24 -10.33
N ALA A 124 -3.81 2.93 -10.11
CA ALA A 124 -4.82 2.00 -10.60
C ALA A 124 -6.19 2.26 -9.96
N ALA A 125 -6.25 2.47 -8.65
CA ALA A 125 -7.47 2.80 -7.93
C ALA A 125 -8.09 4.11 -8.43
N ALA A 126 -7.25 5.14 -8.60
CA ALA A 126 -7.67 6.42 -9.12
C ALA A 126 -8.21 6.32 -10.56
N GLY A 127 -7.48 5.63 -11.44
CA GLY A 127 -7.86 5.45 -12.84
C GLY A 127 -9.14 4.63 -13.01
N VAL A 128 -9.24 3.49 -12.31
CA VAL A 128 -10.42 2.62 -12.34
C VAL A 128 -11.63 3.32 -11.71
N GLY A 129 -11.44 3.98 -10.57
CA GLY A 129 -12.49 4.75 -9.91
C GLY A 129 -13.03 5.86 -10.81
N ALA A 130 -12.15 6.67 -11.40
CA ALA A 130 -12.53 7.72 -12.34
C ALA A 130 -13.25 7.16 -13.57
N LEU A 131 -12.76 6.05 -14.14
CA LEU A 131 -13.37 5.41 -15.30
C LEU A 131 -14.78 4.90 -14.98
N LEU A 132 -14.95 4.14 -13.90
CA LEU A 132 -16.24 3.57 -13.52
C LEU A 132 -17.27 4.64 -13.18
N VAL A 133 -16.86 5.68 -12.46
CA VAL A 133 -17.72 6.84 -12.20
C VAL A 133 -18.08 7.53 -13.53
N ARG A 134 -17.13 7.77 -14.42
CA ARG A 134 -17.43 8.36 -15.73
C ARG A 134 -18.40 7.53 -16.55
N LEU A 135 -18.31 6.20 -16.50
CA LEU A 135 -19.25 5.29 -17.15
C LEU A 135 -20.64 5.31 -16.50
N ARG A 136 -20.71 5.46 -15.17
CA ARG A 136 -21.98 5.46 -14.40
C ARG A 136 -22.73 6.79 -14.46
N TYR A 137 -22.01 7.90 -14.47
CA TYR A 137 -22.56 9.26 -14.35
C TYR A 137 -22.49 10.06 -15.65
N GLY A 138 -21.73 9.61 -16.65
CA GLY A 138 -21.48 10.34 -17.89
C GLY A 138 -20.42 11.43 -17.73
N ALA A 139 -20.01 12.02 -18.86
CA ALA A 139 -19.26 13.28 -18.86
C ALA A 139 -20.29 14.40 -18.72
N LEU A 140 -20.22 15.12 -17.62
CA LEU A 140 -21.15 16.21 -17.36
C LEU A 140 -20.78 17.39 -18.26
N ASP A 141 -21.62 17.65 -19.24
CA ASP A 141 -21.55 18.81 -20.10
C ASP A 141 -22.61 19.83 -19.64
N PHE A 142 -22.14 20.84 -18.90
CA PHE A 142 -23.01 21.89 -18.37
C PHE A 142 -23.61 22.76 -19.51
N ASP A 143 -23.06 22.70 -20.72
CA ASP A 143 -23.53 23.50 -21.86
C ASP A 143 -24.68 22.85 -22.64
N THR A 144 -24.89 21.53 -22.49
CA THR A 144 -25.94 20.77 -23.21
C THR A 144 -27.17 20.39 -22.38
N VAL A 145 -27.23 20.80 -21.11
CA VAL A 145 -28.41 20.56 -20.26
C VAL A 145 -29.62 21.33 -20.82
N GLN A 146 -30.58 20.58 -21.38
CA GLN A 146 -31.88 21.14 -21.76
C GLN A 146 -32.66 21.52 -20.50
N LEU A 147 -32.95 22.81 -20.39
CA LEU A 147 -33.76 23.35 -19.30
C LEU A 147 -35.19 22.84 -19.47
N SER A 148 -35.73 22.18 -18.44
CA SER A 148 -37.16 21.82 -18.42
C SER A 148 -37.98 23.09 -18.58
N GLY A 149 -38.82 23.14 -19.62
CA GLY A 149 -39.72 24.25 -19.86
C GLY A 149 -40.71 24.41 -18.70
N GLY A 150 -40.70 25.58 -18.07
CA GLY A 150 -41.61 25.96 -16.98
C GLY A 150 -41.11 27.17 -16.19
N ASP A 151 -42.01 27.82 -15.43
CA ASP A 151 -41.81 29.07 -14.68
C ASP A 151 -40.73 29.02 -13.57
N HIS A 152 -40.11 27.86 -13.30
CA HIS A 152 -38.97 27.69 -12.42
C HIS A 152 -37.94 26.73 -13.07
N GLN A 153 -36.94 27.28 -13.76
CA GLN A 153 -35.84 26.51 -14.36
C GLN A 153 -34.82 26.11 -13.30
N LEU A 154 -35.06 24.97 -12.64
CA LEU A 154 -34.14 24.28 -11.75
C LEU A 154 -33.78 22.93 -12.38
N THR A 155 -32.50 22.70 -12.70
CA THR A 155 -32.04 21.37 -13.14
C THR A 155 -31.05 20.80 -12.14
N TYR A 156 -31.41 19.67 -11.56
CA TYR A 156 -30.53 18.89 -10.69
C TYR A 156 -29.53 18.13 -11.57
N VAL A 157 -28.25 18.42 -11.35
CA VAL A 157 -27.13 17.90 -12.13
C VAL A 157 -26.26 17.05 -11.22
N ARG A 158 -26.01 15.80 -11.60
CA ARG A 158 -25.28 14.83 -10.78
C ARG A 158 -23.82 14.74 -11.22
N GLN A 159 -22.90 15.36 -10.48
CA GLN A 159 -21.48 15.36 -10.79
C GLN A 159 -20.77 14.10 -10.29
N ALA A 160 -19.88 13.59 -11.14
CA ALA A 160 -18.94 12.53 -10.81
C ALA A 160 -18.14 12.88 -9.54
N PRO A 161 -18.09 12.00 -8.51
CA PRO A 161 -17.26 12.24 -7.34
C PRO A 161 -15.78 12.41 -7.73
N PRO A 162 -15.07 13.38 -7.14
CA PRO A 162 -13.66 13.59 -7.43
C PRO A 162 -12.81 12.51 -6.78
N VAL A 163 -11.84 11.99 -7.54
CA VAL A 163 -10.83 11.02 -7.06
C VAL A 163 -9.69 11.72 -6.32
N PHE A 164 -9.37 12.95 -6.74
CA PHE A 164 -8.31 13.76 -6.15
C PHE A 164 -8.91 14.98 -5.44
N PHE A 165 -8.20 15.49 -4.44
CA PHE A 165 -8.57 16.74 -3.74
C PHE A 165 -8.52 17.98 -4.64
N GLY A 166 -7.89 17.87 -5.81
CA GLY A 166 -7.87 18.90 -6.83
C GLY A 166 -7.00 18.48 -8.02
N HIS A 167 -6.80 19.40 -8.96
CA HIS A 167 -6.11 19.14 -10.23
C HIS A 167 -4.65 19.61 -10.25
N LEU A 168 -4.19 20.24 -9.16
CA LEU A 168 -2.80 20.68 -9.05
C LEU A 168 -1.88 19.45 -9.05
N PRO A 169 -0.79 19.44 -9.85
CA PRO A 169 0.11 18.29 -9.94
C PRO A 169 0.65 17.84 -8.58
N LEU A 170 0.94 18.79 -7.69
CA LEU A 170 1.42 18.50 -6.34
C LEU A 170 0.37 17.80 -5.47
N GLN A 171 -0.92 18.14 -5.60
CA GLN A 171 -2.00 17.49 -4.87
C GLN A 171 -2.21 16.05 -5.36
N ILE A 172 -2.10 15.83 -6.67
CA ILE A 172 -2.17 14.49 -7.27
C ILE A 172 -1.00 13.65 -6.75
N LEU A 173 0.23 14.18 -6.82
CA LEU A 173 1.42 13.51 -6.32
C LEU A 173 1.32 13.19 -4.82
N ALA A 174 0.87 14.15 -4.00
CA ALA A 174 0.67 13.94 -2.57
C ALA A 174 -0.34 12.82 -2.28
N THR A 175 -1.44 12.76 -3.05
CA THR A 175 -2.45 11.71 -2.92
C THR A 175 -1.87 10.33 -3.27
N LEU A 176 -1.12 10.23 -4.37
CA LEU A 176 -0.49 8.99 -4.82
C LEU A 176 0.62 8.50 -3.87
N LEU A 177 1.36 9.42 -3.25
CA LEU A 177 2.46 9.11 -2.33
C LEU A 177 2.00 8.87 -0.89
N SER A 178 0.83 9.38 -0.48
CA SER A 178 0.32 9.19 0.88
C SER A 178 0.30 7.73 1.37
N PRO A 179 -0.19 6.73 0.61
CA PRO A 179 -0.14 5.34 1.07
C PRO A 179 1.29 4.81 1.23
N THR A 180 2.25 5.31 0.43
CA THR A 180 3.67 4.92 0.60
C THR A 180 4.25 5.46 1.90
N ALA A 181 3.88 6.67 2.30
CA ALA A 181 4.30 7.26 3.56
C ALA A 181 3.72 6.50 4.76
N ALA A 182 2.47 6.06 4.67
CA ALA A 182 1.85 5.21 5.69
C ALA A 182 2.55 3.85 5.80
N ALA A 183 2.78 3.19 4.66
CA ALA A 183 3.45 1.89 4.64
C ALA A 183 4.90 1.97 5.13
N SER A 184 5.64 3.01 4.76
CA SER A 184 7.04 3.20 5.21
C SER A 184 7.11 3.41 6.72
N LEU A 185 6.17 4.19 7.30
CA LEU A 185 6.07 4.34 8.75
C LEU A 185 5.78 3.01 9.44
N VAL A 186 4.79 2.25 8.96
CA VAL A 186 4.45 0.92 9.53
C VAL A 186 5.63 -0.03 9.43
N TYR A 187 6.29 -0.09 8.27
CA TYR A 187 7.45 -0.94 8.06
C TYR A 187 8.62 -0.52 8.97
N ALA A 188 8.86 0.78 9.14
CA ALA A 188 9.88 1.30 10.05
C ALA A 188 9.60 0.92 11.51
N LEU A 189 8.34 1.01 11.96
CA LEU A 189 7.94 0.56 13.30
C LEU A 189 8.15 -0.94 13.50
N CYS A 190 7.83 -1.75 12.48
CA CYS A 190 8.11 -3.18 12.52
C CYS A 190 9.61 -3.46 12.60
N ALA A 191 10.43 -2.72 11.85
CA ALA A 191 11.88 -2.87 11.84
C ALA A 191 12.55 -2.45 13.15
N THR A 192 12.17 -1.31 13.73
CA THR A 192 12.72 -0.84 15.01
C THR A 192 12.24 -1.67 16.19
N GLY A 193 11.06 -2.29 16.09
CA GLY A 193 10.51 -3.20 17.11
C GLY A 193 11.17 -4.59 17.16
N THR A 194 12.02 -4.95 16.19
CA THR A 194 12.68 -6.26 16.17
C THR A 194 14.11 -6.21 16.72
N VAL A 195 14.35 -7.01 17.78
CA VAL A 195 15.66 -7.16 18.44
C VAL A 195 16.70 -7.87 17.55
N ARG A 196 16.23 -8.65 16.56
CA ARG A 196 17.09 -9.36 15.60
C ARG A 196 17.23 -8.52 14.34
N ASP A 197 18.47 -8.31 13.90
CA ASP A 197 18.76 -7.75 12.59
C ASP A 197 18.41 -8.81 11.52
N ASP A 198 17.22 -8.65 10.95
CA ASP A 198 16.61 -9.58 9.99
C ASP A 198 16.25 -8.83 8.69
N LEU A 199 17.00 -7.77 8.35
CA LEU A 199 16.81 -6.99 7.13
C LEU A 199 17.45 -7.71 5.93
N GLY A 200 16.85 -8.83 5.53
CA GLY A 200 17.17 -9.49 4.25
C GLY A 200 18.43 -10.35 4.24
N ALA A 201 18.91 -10.76 5.41
CA ALA A 201 20.05 -11.66 5.53
C ALA A 201 19.61 -13.10 5.22
N TYR A 202 19.37 -13.39 3.94
CA TYR A 202 19.60 -14.73 3.41
C TYR A 202 20.84 -14.71 2.47
N PRO A 203 21.84 -15.60 2.70
CA PRO A 203 21.93 -16.50 3.85
C PRO A 203 22.08 -15.70 5.16
N PRO A 204 21.56 -16.21 6.29
CA PRO A 204 21.72 -15.55 7.58
C PRO A 204 23.20 -15.37 7.84
N VAL A 205 23.63 -14.12 8.05
CA VAL A 205 24.97 -13.85 8.54
C VAL A 205 25.00 -14.40 9.96
N ASN A 206 25.58 -15.58 10.13
CA ASN A 206 25.87 -16.12 11.45
C ASN A 206 26.76 -15.09 12.16
N ARG A 207 26.24 -14.45 13.21
CA ARG A 207 27.13 -13.77 14.16
C ARG A 207 28.11 -14.85 14.66
N PRO A 208 29.41 -14.56 14.76
CA PRO A 208 30.29 -15.42 15.54
C PRO A 208 29.60 -15.63 16.88
N ALA A 209 29.38 -16.90 17.26
CA ALA A 209 28.87 -17.21 18.60
C ALA A 209 29.74 -16.41 19.57
N ALA A 210 29.10 -15.63 20.44
CA ALA A 210 29.84 -14.96 21.51
C ALA A 210 30.65 -16.05 22.19
N VAL A 211 31.99 -15.96 22.13
CA VAL A 211 32.87 -16.87 22.85
C VAL A 211 32.60 -16.55 24.31
N LEU A 212 31.67 -17.31 24.91
CA LEU A 212 31.49 -17.28 26.34
C LEU A 212 32.83 -17.73 26.93
N PRO A 213 33.40 -16.98 27.88
CA PRO A 213 34.62 -17.42 28.54
C PRO A 213 34.39 -18.83 29.07
N SER A 214 35.29 -19.75 28.74
CA SER A 214 35.23 -21.12 29.23
C SER A 214 35.17 -21.08 30.75
N VAL A 215 34.05 -21.48 31.33
CA VAL A 215 33.94 -21.69 32.78
C VAL A 215 34.97 -22.79 33.10
N PRO A 216 36.00 -22.52 33.94
CA PRO A 216 36.94 -23.54 34.33
C PRO A 216 36.19 -24.71 34.97
N PRO A 217 36.57 -25.98 34.71
CA PRO A 217 35.96 -27.09 35.40
C PRO A 217 36.12 -26.87 36.91
N THR A 218 35.00 -26.82 37.62
CA THR A 218 34.96 -26.86 39.08
C THR A 218 35.74 -28.11 39.53
N PRO A 219 36.76 -27.98 40.40
CA PRO A 219 37.46 -29.13 40.93
C PRO A 219 36.46 -30.06 41.61
N VAL A 220 36.40 -31.32 41.18
CA VAL A 220 35.68 -32.37 41.90
C VAL A 220 36.46 -32.60 43.20
N PRO A 221 35.85 -32.47 44.39
CA PRO A 221 36.55 -32.79 45.62
C PRO A 221 36.82 -34.30 45.64
N ASP A 222 38.10 -34.66 45.80
CA ASP A 222 38.50 -36.06 46.01
C ASP A 222 37.78 -36.61 47.25
N GLN A 223 36.92 -37.60 47.04
CA GLN A 223 36.33 -38.37 48.13
C GLN A 223 37.38 -39.36 48.63
N HIS A 224 37.97 -39.06 49.79
CA HIS A 224 38.71 -40.01 50.62
C HIS A 224 37.80 -40.62 51.68
#